data_AF-A0A1S9CYJ7-F1
#
_entry.id   AF-A0A1S9CYJ7-F1
#
_cell.length_a   1.000
_cell.length_b   1.000
_cell.length_c   1.000
_cell.angle_alpha   90.00
_cell.angle_beta   90.00
_cell.angle_gamma   90.00
#
_symmetry.space_group_name_H-M   'P 1'
#
loop_
_entity.id
_entity.type
_entity.pdbx_description
1 polymer ?
#
loop_
_entity_poly.entity_id
_entity_poly.type
_entity_poly.pdbx_seq_one_letter_code
_entity_poly.pdbx_strand_id
1 'polypeptide(L)'
;MVEVLPSSSILFDGMAGSLIPIPVAHGEGRVDFSAGGGARQALDNQTAALRFVDHHGRPTEVYPNNPNGSPGGLTGFTTTDGRCTILMPHPERVFLRWQYSWLPKTWRYEAGPWFRLFENARRWVA
;
A
#
# COMPACT_ATOMS: atom_id res chain seq x y z
N MET A 1 8.09 2.45 4.76
CA MET A 1 7.21 1.31 5.10
C MET A 1 5.78 1.74 4.84
N VAL A 2 4.88 0.81 4.52
CA VAL A 2 3.46 1.14 4.37
C VAL A 2 2.59 0.29 5.28
N GLU A 3 1.44 0.84 5.63
CA GLU A 3 0.30 0.15 6.21
C GLU A 3 -0.73 -0.14 5.12
N VAL A 4 -1.29 -1.35 5.13
CA VAL A 4 -2.48 -1.69 4.34
C VAL A 4 -3.72 -1.26 5.11
N LEU A 5 -4.50 -0.34 4.56
CA LEU A 5 -5.70 0.19 5.19
C LEU A 5 -6.92 -0.70 4.91
N PRO A 6 -7.93 -0.72 5.79
CA PRO A 6 -9.24 -1.25 5.46
C PRO A 6 -9.82 -0.47 4.27
N SER A 7 -10.08 -1.15 3.16
CA SER A 7 -10.58 -0.53 1.92
C SER A 7 -11.49 -1.50 1.16
N SER A 8 -12.20 -1.01 0.13
CA SER A 8 -12.99 -1.87 -0.75
C SER A 8 -12.14 -2.79 -1.65
N SER A 9 -10.81 -2.62 -1.69
CA SER A 9 -9.95 -3.29 -2.68
C SER A 9 -10.01 -4.81 -2.55
N ILE A 10 -10.47 -5.48 -3.62
CA ILE A 10 -10.44 -6.94 -3.70
C ILE A 10 -9.01 -7.51 -3.65
N LEU A 11 -8.03 -6.70 -4.06
CA LEU A 11 -6.62 -7.10 -4.10
C LEU A 11 -5.98 -7.13 -2.71
N PHE A 12 -6.52 -6.36 -1.76
CA PHE A 12 -6.02 -6.29 -0.37
C PHE A 12 -6.86 -7.08 0.63
N ASP A 13 -7.72 -7.98 0.15
CA ASP A 13 -8.53 -8.84 1.02
C ASP A 13 -7.66 -9.62 2.03
N GLY A 14 -8.03 -9.53 3.31
CA GLY A 14 -7.31 -10.14 4.43
C GLY A 14 -5.92 -9.54 4.73
N MET A 15 -5.55 -8.39 4.15
CA MET A 15 -4.24 -7.74 4.38
C MET A 15 -4.30 -6.50 5.30
N ALA A 16 -5.50 -5.97 5.58
CA ALA A 16 -5.67 -4.75 6.37
C ALA A 16 -4.99 -4.83 7.75
N GLY A 17 -4.34 -3.73 8.16
CA GLY A 17 -3.56 -3.63 9.39
C GLY A 17 -2.11 -4.11 9.27
N SER A 18 -1.72 -4.71 8.14
CA SER A 18 -0.34 -5.16 7.93
C SER A 18 0.61 -3.98 7.72
N LEU A 19 1.76 -4.01 8.38
CA LEU A 19 2.88 -3.08 8.16
C LEU A 19 3.98 -3.79 7.36
N ILE A 20 4.17 -3.39 6.10
CA ILE A 20 5.03 -4.13 5.17
C ILE A 20 5.99 -3.15 4.47
N PRO A 21 7.31 -3.43 4.42
CA PRO A 21 8.23 -2.68 3.58
C PRO A 21 7.91 -2.92 2.09
N ILE A 22 8.02 -1.87 1.28
CA ILE A 22 7.74 -1.93 -0.16
C ILE A 22 8.70 -0.97 -0.89
N PRO A 23 9.26 -1.35 -2.05
CA PRO A 23 10.11 -0.47 -2.84
C PRO A 23 9.28 0.68 -3.41
N VAL A 24 9.92 1.86 -3.40
CA VAL A 24 9.39 3.10 -3.93
C VAL A 24 10.42 3.67 -4.89
N ALA A 25 10.01 3.99 -6.11
CA ALA A 25 10.92 4.42 -7.18
C ALA A 25 10.21 5.36 -8.17
N HIS A 26 9.86 6.57 -7.71
CA HIS A 26 9.13 7.57 -8.52
C HIS A 26 9.62 8.99 -8.23
N GLY A 27 9.49 9.89 -9.22
CA GLY A 27 9.71 11.33 -9.07
C GLY A 27 8.44 12.14 -8.84
N GLU A 28 7.28 11.62 -9.29
CA GLU A 28 6.01 12.37 -9.38
C GLU A 28 4.86 11.67 -8.63
N GLY A 29 5.17 10.98 -7.53
CA GLY A 29 4.19 10.18 -6.80
C GLY A 29 3.35 10.91 -5.75
N ARG A 30 3.46 12.24 -5.65
CA ARG A 30 2.75 13.01 -4.61
C ARG A 30 1.26 13.07 -4.94
N VAL A 31 0.42 12.63 -4.02
CA VAL A 31 -1.04 12.77 -4.16
C VAL A 31 -1.41 14.24 -4.06
N ASP A 32 -2.15 14.72 -5.06
CA ASP A 32 -2.72 16.08 -5.10
C ASP A 32 -4.25 15.99 -5.12
N PHE A 33 -4.89 16.65 -4.15
CA PHE A 33 -6.35 16.74 -4.01
C PHE A 33 -6.90 18.09 -4.48
N SER A 34 -6.08 18.94 -5.12
CA SER A 34 -6.46 20.29 -5.60
C SER A 34 -7.66 20.28 -6.54
N ALA A 35 -7.81 19.23 -7.35
CA ALA A 35 -8.92 19.05 -8.29
C ALA A 35 -10.24 18.59 -7.62
N GLY A 36 -10.22 18.25 -6.32
CA GLY A 36 -11.38 17.85 -5.57
C GLY A 36 -11.15 16.67 -4.62
N GLY A 37 -12.01 16.61 -3.61
CA GLY A 37 -11.98 15.61 -2.56
C GLY A 37 -10.94 15.87 -1.48
N GLY A 38 -10.38 14.81 -0.91
CA GLY A 38 -9.35 14.93 0.13
C GLY A 38 -8.99 13.63 0.80
N ALA A 39 -7.86 13.62 1.52
CA ALA A 39 -7.39 12.44 2.24
C ALA A 39 -8.44 11.90 3.24
N ARG A 40 -9.14 12.79 3.94
CA ARG A 40 -10.21 12.38 4.87
C ARG A 40 -11.38 11.69 4.16
N GLN A 41 -11.85 12.28 3.06
CA GLN A 41 -12.92 11.69 2.27
C GLN A 41 -12.52 10.33 1.68
N ALA A 42 -11.27 10.17 1.22
CA ALA A 42 -10.77 8.90 0.71
C ALA A 42 -10.74 7.80 1.80
N LEU A 43 -10.42 8.18 3.04
CA LEU A 43 -10.47 7.28 4.19
C LEU A 43 -11.92 6.92 4.56
N ASP A 44 -12.81 7.91 4.65
CA ASP A 44 -14.22 7.71 5.02
C ASP A 44 -14.97 6.85 3.98
N ASN A 45 -14.64 7.02 2.70
CA ASN A 45 -15.22 6.24 1.60
C ASN A 45 -14.54 4.88 1.37
N GLN A 46 -13.54 4.52 2.18
CA GLN A 46 -12.76 3.28 2.04
C GLN A 46 -12.08 3.13 0.67
N THR A 47 -11.76 4.26 0.01
CA THR A 47 -11.05 4.28 -1.28
C THR A 47 -9.54 4.48 -1.11
N ALA A 48 -9.06 4.86 0.06
CA ALA A 48 -7.64 4.82 0.41
C ALA A 48 -7.22 3.40 0.85
N ALA A 49 -6.24 2.81 0.17
CA ALA A 49 -5.84 1.42 0.37
C ALA A 49 -4.45 1.24 1.00
N LEU A 50 -3.51 2.16 0.73
CA LEU A 50 -2.17 2.14 1.31
C LEU A 50 -1.76 3.51 1.86
N ARG A 51 -0.98 3.48 2.94
CA ARG A 51 -0.42 4.67 3.58
C ARG A 51 1.02 4.47 4.02
N PHE A 52 1.87 5.46 3.83
CA PHE A 52 3.20 5.54 4.43
C PHE A 52 3.13 5.75 5.94
N VAL A 53 3.97 5.01 6.66
CA VAL A 53 4.11 5.08 8.12
C VAL A 53 5.57 5.25 8.53
N ASP A 54 5.77 5.86 9.70
CA ASP A 54 7.09 5.91 10.36
C ASP A 54 7.50 4.53 10.90
N HIS A 55 8.70 4.45 11.48
CA HIS A 55 9.23 3.20 12.06
C HIS A 55 8.49 2.74 13.33
N HIS A 56 7.60 3.58 13.89
CA HIS A 56 6.69 3.22 14.98
C HIS A 56 5.32 2.77 14.45
N GLY A 57 5.14 2.69 13.13
CA GLY A 57 3.87 2.32 12.49
C GLY A 57 2.83 3.44 12.48
N ARG A 58 3.22 4.70 12.74
CA ARG A 58 2.29 5.82 12.74
C ARG A 58 2.20 6.47 11.35
N PRO A 59 0.98 6.86 10.88
CA PRO A 59 0.81 7.70 9.70
C PRO A 59 1.82 8.85 9.66
N THR A 60 2.42 9.11 8.49
CA THR A 60 3.41 10.19 8.40
C THR A 60 3.41 10.91 7.05
N GLU A 61 3.74 12.20 7.12
CA GLU A 61 4.04 13.07 5.97
C GLU A 61 5.52 13.49 5.94
N VAL A 62 6.31 12.97 6.89
CA VAL A 62 7.71 13.35 7.09
C VAL A 62 8.62 12.53 6.17
N TYR A 63 9.44 13.22 5.38
CA TYR A 63 10.50 12.62 4.57
C TYR A 63 11.61 12.03 5.46
N PRO A 64 12.18 10.84 5.14
CA PRO A 64 11.90 9.98 3.98
C PRO A 64 10.84 8.90 4.23
N ASN A 65 10.23 8.82 5.42
CA ASN A 65 9.25 7.78 5.73
C ASN A 65 8.02 7.86 4.81
N ASN A 66 7.60 9.09 4.49
CA ASN A 66 6.78 9.41 3.33
C ASN A 66 7.69 10.07 2.27
N PRO A 67 8.04 9.34 1.18
CA PRO A 67 9.05 9.79 0.22
C PRO A 67 8.57 10.87 -0.74
N ASN A 68 7.26 11.13 -0.85
CA ASN A 68 6.69 12.06 -1.83
C ASN A 68 5.85 13.18 -1.19
N GLY A 69 5.69 13.20 0.14
CA GLY A 69 4.92 14.22 0.85
C GLY A 69 3.42 14.17 0.57
N SER A 70 2.88 12.98 0.27
CA SER A 70 1.44 12.81 0.04
C SER A 70 0.64 13.05 1.33
N PRO A 71 -0.45 13.85 1.31
CA PRO A 71 -1.28 14.10 2.48
C PRO A 71 -1.84 12.81 3.10
N GLY A 72 -1.85 12.74 4.43
CA GLY A 72 -2.25 11.55 5.19
C GLY A 72 -1.33 10.33 4.98
N GLY A 73 -0.18 10.50 4.32
CA GLY A 73 0.68 9.40 3.90
C GLY A 73 0.11 8.56 2.76
N LEU A 74 -1.02 8.95 2.15
CA LEU A 74 -1.73 8.11 1.20
C LEU A 74 -0.91 7.85 -0.05
N THR A 75 -0.89 6.60 -0.52
CA THR A 75 -0.07 6.20 -1.67
C THR A 75 -0.66 5.10 -2.54
N GLY A 76 -1.87 4.65 -2.22
CA GLY A 76 -2.62 3.67 -3.00
C GLY A 76 -4.11 3.86 -2.79
N PHE A 77 -4.88 3.69 -3.87
CA PHE A 77 -6.32 3.94 -3.91
C PHE A 77 -7.05 2.83 -4.64
N THR A 78 -8.35 2.71 -4.36
CA THR A 78 -9.25 1.76 -5.03
C THR A 78 -10.58 2.43 -5.38
N THR A 79 -11.30 1.87 -6.34
CA THR A 79 -12.70 2.22 -6.61
C THR A 79 -13.60 1.77 -5.46
N THR A 80 -14.79 2.38 -5.34
CA THR A 80 -15.77 2.05 -4.30
C THR A 80 -16.27 0.61 -4.38
N ASP A 81 -16.32 0.05 -5.58
CA ASP A 81 -16.63 -1.36 -5.84
C ASP A 81 -15.43 -2.30 -5.73
N GLY A 82 -14.24 -1.76 -5.43
CA GLY A 82 -13.04 -2.54 -5.13
C GLY A 82 -12.28 -3.14 -6.30
N ARG A 83 -12.85 -3.10 -7.52
CA ARG A 83 -12.34 -3.88 -8.66
C ARG A 83 -11.10 -3.28 -9.33
N CYS A 84 -10.85 -1.98 -9.14
CA CYS A 84 -9.66 -1.32 -9.68
C CYS A 84 -8.88 -0.67 -8.53
N THR A 85 -7.62 -1.04 -8.38
CA THR A 85 -6.70 -0.51 -7.37
C THR A 85 -5.43 0.00 -8.03
N ILE A 86 -5.03 1.23 -7.69
CA ILE A 86 -3.84 1.90 -8.19
C ILE A 86 -2.86 2.18 -7.05
N LEU A 87 -1.58 1.99 -7.29
CA LEU A 87 -0.52 2.10 -6.30
C LEU A 87 0.67 2.84 -6.90
N MET A 88 1.32 3.69 -6.09
CA MET A 88 2.66 4.21 -6.43
C MET A 88 3.80 3.24 -6.07
N PRO A 89 3.77 2.53 -4.93
CA PRO A 89 4.79 1.53 -4.61
C PRO A 89 4.72 0.31 -5.53
N HIS A 90 5.81 -0.46 -5.59
CA HIS A 90 5.98 -1.59 -6.52
C HIS A 90 5.92 -2.97 -5.83
N PRO A 91 4.73 -3.54 -5.52
CA PRO A 91 4.62 -4.86 -4.91
C PRO A 91 5.19 -5.98 -5.80
N GLU A 92 5.15 -5.81 -7.12
CA GLU A 92 5.68 -6.74 -8.13
C GLU A 92 7.21 -6.79 -8.17
N ARG A 93 7.90 -5.84 -7.53
CA ARG A 93 9.36 -5.89 -7.38
C ARG A 93 9.81 -6.62 -6.11
N VAL A 94 8.86 -7.04 -5.26
CA VAL A 94 9.11 -7.68 -3.96
C VAL A 94 8.06 -8.74 -3.63
N PHE A 95 7.68 -9.55 -4.61
CA PHE A 95 6.75 -10.67 -4.40
C PHE A 95 7.48 -11.94 -3.92
N LEU A 96 8.80 -12.02 -4.07
CA LEU A 96 9.63 -13.09 -3.52
C LEU A 96 10.53 -12.58 -2.40
N ARG A 97 10.79 -13.42 -1.41
CA ARG A 97 11.61 -13.11 -0.23
C ARG A 97 12.98 -12.54 -0.57
N TRP A 98 13.66 -13.09 -1.58
CA TRP A 98 15.04 -12.70 -1.93
C TRP A 98 15.12 -11.30 -2.57
N GLN A 99 14.00 -10.73 -3.02
CA GLN A 99 13.93 -9.40 -3.62
C GLN A 99 13.89 -8.27 -2.57
N TYR A 100 13.63 -8.60 -1.30
CA TYR A 100 13.58 -7.61 -0.24
C TYR A 100 14.99 -7.19 0.18
N SER A 101 15.25 -5.88 0.19
CA SER A 101 16.47 -5.32 0.80
C SER A 101 16.56 -5.66 2.30
N TRP A 102 15.41 -5.69 2.98
CA TRP A 102 15.28 -6.16 4.35
C TRP A 102 13.94 -6.87 4.55
N LEU A 103 13.98 -8.00 5.25
CA LEU A 103 12.82 -8.74 5.73
C LEU A 103 13.20 -9.43 7.05
N PRO A 104 12.28 -9.62 8.01
CA PRO A 104 12.59 -10.32 9.25
C PRO A 104 13.25 -11.68 8.99
N LYS A 105 14.32 -11.96 9.74
CA LYS A 105 15.01 -13.26 9.68
C LYS A 105 14.11 -14.43 10.07
N THR A 106 12.93 -14.18 10.63
CA THR A 106 11.88 -15.17 10.97
C THR A 106 10.98 -15.51 9.79
N TRP A 107 10.98 -14.74 8.69
CA TRP A 107 10.22 -15.08 7.49
C TRP A 107 10.80 -16.34 6.85
N ARG A 108 9.97 -17.38 6.67
CA ARG A 108 10.40 -18.70 6.17
C ARG A 108 9.89 -18.99 4.76
N TYR A 109 8.84 -18.31 4.32
CA TYR A 109 8.23 -18.54 3.01
C TYR A 109 9.10 -17.96 1.88
N GLU A 110 9.09 -18.63 0.73
CA GLU A 110 9.68 -18.09 -0.50
C GLU A 110 8.88 -16.89 -1.01
N ALA A 111 7.56 -16.98 -0.97
CA ALA A 111 6.67 -15.87 -1.22
C ALA A 111 6.89 -14.76 -0.17
N GLY A 112 7.06 -13.54 -0.65
CA GLY A 112 7.06 -12.34 0.19
C GLY A 112 5.63 -11.93 0.59
N PRO A 113 5.47 -11.06 1.59
CA PRO A 113 4.17 -10.56 2.01
C PRO A 113 3.29 -10.02 0.87
N TRP A 114 3.89 -9.30 -0.09
CA TRP A 114 3.16 -8.73 -1.24
C TRP A 114 2.68 -9.78 -2.26
N PHE A 115 3.11 -11.04 -2.17
CA PHE A 115 2.59 -12.11 -3.02
C PHE A 115 1.07 -12.30 -2.85
N ARG A 116 0.56 -12.05 -1.63
CA ARG A 116 -0.86 -12.19 -1.30
C ARG A 116 -1.77 -11.32 -2.17
N LEU A 117 -1.29 -10.17 -2.64
CA LEU A 117 -2.02 -9.29 -3.56
C LEU A 117 -2.41 -10.04 -4.84
N PHE A 118 -1.46 -10.79 -5.41
CA PHE A 118 -1.67 -11.54 -6.65
C PHE A 118 -2.51 -12.81 -6.41
N GLU A 119 -2.37 -13.45 -5.25
CA GLU A 119 -3.26 -14.55 -4.85
C GLU A 119 -4.71 -14.08 -4.72
N ASN A 120 -4.95 -12.91 -4.13
CA ASN A 120 -6.29 -12.34 -3.98
C ASN A 120 -6.93 -12.08 -5.35
N ALA A 121 -6.17 -11.53 -6.30
CA ALA A 121 -6.63 -11.37 -7.69
C ALA A 121 -7.08 -12.70 -8.29
N ARG A 122 -6.27 -13.76 -8.13
CA ARG A 122 -6.58 -15.11 -8.64
C ARG A 122 -7.80 -15.72 -7.95
N ARG A 123 -7.95 -15.53 -6.64
CA ARG A 123 -9.10 -16.05 -5.86
C ARG A 123 -10.40 -15.37 -6.25
N TRP A 124 -10.38 -14.07 -6.53
CA TRP A 124 -11.58 -13.32 -6.89
C TRP A 124 -12.20 -13.75 -8.23
N VAL A 125 -11.38 -14.14 -9.21
CA VAL A 125 -11.85 -14.66 -10.51
C VAL A 125 -12.16 -16.16 -10.52
N ALA A 126 -11.88 -16.88 -9.42
CA ALA A 126 -12.11 -18.32 -9.29
C ALA A 126 -13.58 -18.62 -9.00
#